data_AF-A0A812X5P2-F1
#
_entry.id   AF-A0A812X5P2-F1
#
_cell.length_a   1.000
_cell.length_b   1.000
_cell.length_c   1.000
_cell.angle_alpha   90.00
_cell.angle_beta   90.00
_cell.angle_gamma   90.00
#
_symmetry.space_group_name_H-M   'P 1'
#
loop_
_entity.id
_entity.type
_entity.pdbx_description
1 polymer ?
#
loop_
_entity_poly.entity_id
_entity_poly.type
_entity_poly.pdbx_seq_one_letter_code
_entity_poly.pdbx_strand_id
1 'polypeptide(L)'
;MTSHYHMIHTGLSNRKAGILVMIHKSLVSSSSIRITAPIPGRLILVRLETSPAICIIGTYQHVWSEVKGAVECEAEREVFWTRLNELVRGTPWRCQLVLAGDFNTPCQEQAPHVGTGLASVTGAVRQKDQHRLQQLIVSHNLVALNTWGRRSYSHTYQFDHAGGQHRTQIDFILCRAHHGDPLAKGARTIRAPFVPDKGMRHFPILASLPKPQPPRQSRAGQSSVGAKEVMQHLQGQPDLAVGLVRQLWALRRQRFGISLQVAPLLCLR
;
A
#
# COMPACT_ATOMS: atom_id res chain seq x y z
N MET A 1 -15.34 -10.88 13.86
CA MET A 1 -14.47 -10.11 12.95
C MET A 1 -13.73 -10.97 11.92
N THR A 2 -13.31 -12.21 12.22
CA THR A 2 -12.47 -13.02 11.33
C THR A 2 -13.17 -13.63 10.10
N SER A 3 -14.50 -13.79 10.13
CA SER A 3 -15.27 -14.46 9.07
C SER A 3 -15.22 -13.77 7.71
N HIS A 4 -15.05 -12.44 7.68
CA HIS A 4 -15.11 -11.62 6.45
C HIS A 4 -13.75 -11.38 5.79
N TYR A 5 -12.66 -11.85 6.39
CA TYR A 5 -11.31 -11.58 5.90
C TYR A 5 -10.55 -12.88 5.61
N HIS A 6 -9.72 -12.84 4.58
CA HIS A 6 -8.59 -13.74 4.42
C HIS A 6 -7.45 -13.19 5.28
N MET A 7 -6.93 -14.01 6.20
CA MET A 7 -5.86 -13.64 7.10
C MET A 7 -4.56 -14.31 6.67
N ILE A 8 -3.56 -13.50 6.33
CA ILE A 8 -2.29 -13.96 5.82
C ILE A 8 -1.22 -13.52 6.79
N HIS A 9 -0.53 -14.48 7.40
CA HIS A 9 0.46 -14.21 8.43
C HIS A 9 1.83 -14.76 8.05
N THR A 10 2.86 -13.99 8.34
CA THR A 10 4.25 -14.46 8.37
C THR A 10 4.88 -14.03 9.69
N GLY A 11 5.65 -14.91 10.32
CA GLY A 11 6.30 -14.65 11.60
C GLY A 11 7.44 -15.62 11.84
N LEU A 12 8.21 -15.38 12.90
CA LEU A 12 9.24 -16.31 13.37
C LEU A 12 8.70 -17.15 14.53
N SER A 13 9.22 -18.37 14.67
CA SER A 13 8.80 -19.35 15.69
C SER A 13 8.98 -18.86 17.14
N ASN A 14 9.82 -17.86 17.37
CA ASN A 14 10.17 -17.33 18.69
C ASN A 14 9.31 -16.11 19.14
N ARG A 15 8.16 -15.86 18.50
CA ARG A 15 7.28 -14.69 18.75
C ARG A 15 7.97 -13.33 18.57
N LYS A 16 9.17 -13.29 17.99
CA LYS A 16 9.84 -12.04 17.62
C LYS A 16 9.49 -11.76 16.17
N ALA A 17 8.81 -10.64 15.95
CA ALA A 17 8.32 -10.18 14.65
C ALA A 17 7.18 -11.00 14.03
N GLY A 18 6.37 -10.30 13.25
CA GLY A 18 5.20 -10.86 12.58
C GLY A 18 4.50 -9.79 11.75
N ILE A 19 4.01 -10.19 10.58
CA ILE A 19 3.17 -9.36 9.73
C ILE A 19 1.87 -10.11 9.49
N LEU A 20 0.75 -9.42 9.74
CA LEU A 20 -0.58 -9.87 9.38
C LEU A 20 -1.13 -8.96 8.27
N VAL A 21 -1.52 -9.57 7.16
CA VAL A 21 -2.27 -8.91 6.08
C VAL A 21 -3.69 -9.46 6.09
N MET A 22 -4.66 -8.56 6.19
CA MET A 22 -6.09 -8.91 6.17
C MET A 22 -6.73 -8.40 4.89
N ILE A 23 -7.31 -9.31 4.10
CA ILE A 23 -7.96 -8.99 2.82
C ILE A 23 -9.44 -9.30 2.93
N HIS A 24 -10.31 -8.32 2.70
CA HIS A 24 -11.75 -8.56 2.73
C HIS A 24 -12.16 -9.57 1.64
N LYS A 25 -12.99 -10.56 1.98
CA LYS A 25 -13.37 -11.67 1.07
C LYS A 25 -14.16 -11.22 -0.16
N SER A 26 -14.75 -10.02 -0.13
CA SER A 26 -15.41 -9.45 -1.31
C SER A 26 -14.44 -8.96 -2.38
N LEU A 27 -13.15 -8.81 -2.07
CA LEU A 27 -12.16 -8.33 -3.03
C LEU A 27 -11.70 -9.43 -3.97
N VAL A 28 -11.39 -10.61 -3.42
CA VAL A 28 -10.96 -11.81 -4.15
C VAL A 28 -11.31 -13.07 -3.36
N SER A 29 -11.47 -14.20 -4.05
CA SER A 29 -11.47 -15.52 -3.41
C SER A 29 -10.08 -15.88 -2.92
N SER A 30 -9.98 -16.83 -1.98
CA SER A 30 -8.69 -17.32 -1.47
C SER A 30 -7.82 -17.94 -2.56
N SER A 31 -8.42 -18.59 -3.56
CA SER A 31 -7.73 -19.20 -4.71
C SER A 31 -7.00 -18.20 -5.60
N SER A 32 -7.37 -16.91 -5.53
CA SER A 32 -6.80 -15.81 -6.30
C SER A 32 -5.76 -15.00 -5.49
N ILE A 33 -5.27 -15.56 -4.39
CA ILE A 33 -4.23 -14.97 -3.56
C ILE A 33 -2.93 -15.76 -3.75
N ARG A 34 -1.84 -15.06 -4.03
CA ARG A 34 -0.47 -15.60 -4.06
C ARG A 34 0.37 -14.88 -3.03
N ILE A 35 1.22 -15.63 -2.33
CA ILE A 35 1.99 -15.12 -1.19
C ILE A 35 3.45 -15.52 -1.37
N THR A 36 4.35 -14.58 -1.09
CA THR A 36 5.78 -14.83 -0.95
C THR A 36 6.26 -14.07 0.28
N ALA A 37 7.08 -14.68 1.14
CA ALA A 37 7.65 -14.03 2.30
C ALA A 37 9.18 -14.12 2.25
N PRO A 38 9.88 -13.22 1.52
CA PRO A 38 11.33 -13.29 1.37
C PRO A 38 12.09 -13.16 2.68
N ILE A 39 11.50 -12.48 3.67
CA ILE A 39 12.00 -12.44 5.05
C ILE A 39 10.83 -12.71 5.98
N PRO A 40 10.66 -13.95 6.48
CA PRO A 40 9.56 -14.29 7.36
C PRO A 40 9.45 -13.34 8.56
N GLY A 41 8.24 -12.86 8.84
CA GLY A 41 7.96 -11.90 9.91
C GLY A 41 8.37 -10.44 9.65
N ARG A 42 9.03 -10.14 8.54
CA ARG A 42 9.60 -8.80 8.24
C ARG A 42 9.24 -8.28 6.86
N LEU A 43 9.10 -9.15 5.86
CA LEU A 43 8.83 -8.77 4.49
C LEU A 43 7.95 -9.82 3.80
N ILE A 44 6.76 -9.39 3.36
CA ILE A 44 5.78 -10.22 2.67
C ILE A 44 5.27 -9.52 1.41
N LEU A 45 5.09 -10.28 0.33
CA LEU A 45 4.34 -9.89 -0.85
C LEU A 45 3.05 -10.73 -0.91
N VAL A 46 1.91 -10.05 -0.91
CA VAL A 46 0.59 -10.61 -1.16
C VAL A 46 0.09 -10.07 -2.49
N ARG A 47 -0.05 -10.96 -3.48
CA ARG A 47 -0.59 -10.63 -4.80
C ARG A 47 -2.03 -11.11 -4.89
N LEU A 48 -2.93 -10.19 -5.21
CA LEU A 48 -4.33 -10.46 -5.50
C LEU A 48 -4.51 -10.49 -7.02
N GLU A 49 -5.03 -11.59 -7.56
CA GLU A 49 -5.25 -11.80 -9.00
C GLU A 49 -6.52 -11.07 -9.49
N THR A 50 -6.62 -9.77 -9.20
CA THR A 50 -7.59 -8.85 -9.83
C THR A 50 -7.15 -8.48 -11.25
N SER A 51 -7.98 -7.70 -11.96
CA SER A 51 -7.63 -7.17 -13.29
C SER A 51 -7.68 -5.63 -13.32
N PRO A 52 -6.52 -4.94 -13.31
CA PRO A 52 -5.17 -5.48 -13.10
C PRO A 52 -4.96 -5.95 -11.66
N ALA A 53 -3.92 -6.77 -11.45
CA ALA A 53 -3.59 -7.35 -10.15
C ALA A 53 -3.20 -6.27 -9.13
N ILE A 54 -3.43 -6.56 -7.85
CA ILE A 54 -2.95 -5.73 -6.73
C ILE A 54 -1.80 -6.46 -6.07
N CYS A 55 -0.70 -5.75 -5.79
CA CYS A 55 0.49 -6.28 -5.15
C CYS A 55 0.71 -5.50 -3.86
N ILE A 56 0.55 -6.16 -2.73
CA ILE A 56 0.71 -5.58 -1.40
C ILE A 56 2.03 -6.09 -0.82
N ILE A 57 2.99 -5.20 -0.62
CA ILE A 57 4.22 -5.50 0.10
C ILE A 57 4.07 -4.99 1.53
N GLY A 58 4.05 -5.90 2.50
CA GLY A 58 4.06 -5.59 3.92
C GLY A 58 5.50 -5.51 4.44
N THR A 59 5.81 -4.44 5.17
CA THR A 59 7.14 -4.21 5.78
C THR A 59 7.08 -4.13 7.30
N TYR A 60 8.08 -4.72 7.94
CA TYR A 60 8.39 -4.49 9.34
C TYR A 60 9.91 -4.56 9.54
N GLN A 61 10.61 -3.43 9.45
CA GLN A 61 12.07 -3.37 9.54
C GLN A 61 12.55 -3.64 10.97
N HIS A 62 13.80 -4.09 11.10
CA HIS A 62 14.51 -4.21 12.37
C HIS A 62 14.61 -2.84 13.06
N VAL A 63 14.75 -2.79 14.38
CA VAL A 63 15.07 -1.56 15.12
C VAL A 63 16.59 -1.52 15.31
N TRP A 64 17.19 -0.33 15.35
CA TRP A 64 18.57 -0.21 15.81
C TRP A 64 18.67 -0.64 17.28
N SER A 65 19.35 -1.76 17.52
CA SER A 65 19.48 -2.34 18.87
C SER A 65 20.88 -2.10 19.40
N GLU A 66 20.98 -1.48 20.58
CA GLU A 66 22.24 -1.32 21.30
C GLU A 66 22.75 -2.67 21.85
N VAL A 67 21.83 -3.58 22.18
CA VAL A 67 22.14 -4.90 22.75
C VAL A 67 22.68 -5.88 21.71
N LYS A 68 22.18 -5.81 20.47
CA LYS A 68 22.48 -6.78 19.41
C LYS A 68 23.83 -6.52 18.71
N GLY A 69 24.59 -5.50 19.13
CA GLY A 69 25.81 -5.08 18.46
C GLY A 69 25.55 -4.37 17.13
N ALA A 70 26.32 -3.33 16.84
CA ALA A 70 26.07 -2.47 15.67
C ALA A 70 26.19 -3.24 14.34
N VAL A 71 27.16 -4.14 14.22
CA VAL A 71 27.47 -4.88 12.99
C VAL A 71 26.35 -5.85 12.61
N GLU A 72 25.83 -6.63 13.57
CA GLU A 72 24.75 -7.57 13.31
C GLU A 72 23.46 -6.83 12.92
N CYS A 73 23.16 -5.73 13.62
CA CYS A 73 22.00 -4.90 13.31
C CYS A 73 22.09 -4.29 11.91
N GLU A 74 23.27 -3.82 11.51
CA GLU A 74 23.50 -3.28 10.17
C GLU A 74 23.35 -4.35 9.09
N ALA A 75 23.89 -5.55 9.31
CA ALA A 75 23.77 -6.67 8.37
C ALA A 75 22.29 -7.10 8.15
N GLU A 76 21.50 -7.22 9.21
CA GLU A 76 20.07 -7.56 9.10
C GLU A 76 19.28 -6.50 8.32
N ARG A 77 19.57 -5.22 8.60
CA ARG A 77 18.92 -4.10 7.92
C ARG A 77 19.32 -4.02 6.45
N GLU A 78 20.59 -4.28 6.13
CA GLU A 78 21.07 -4.37 4.74
C GLU A 78 20.33 -5.45 3.96
N VAL A 79 20.24 -6.66 4.52
CA VAL A 79 19.49 -7.77 3.91
C VAL A 79 18.04 -7.35 3.66
N PHE A 80 17.40 -6.71 4.64
CA PHE A 80 16.04 -6.18 4.46
C PHE A 80 15.94 -5.21 3.29
N TRP A 81 16.81 -4.20 3.21
CA TRP A 81 16.76 -3.19 2.15
C TRP A 81 17.00 -3.80 0.77
N THR A 82 17.95 -4.72 0.67
CA THR A 82 18.24 -5.45 -0.55
C THR A 82 17.01 -6.26 -1.01
N ARG A 83 16.41 -7.06 -0.13
CA ARG A 83 15.22 -7.88 -0.47
C ARG A 83 13.99 -7.03 -0.79
N LEU A 84 13.79 -5.92 -0.08
CA LEU A 84 12.70 -5.00 -0.39
C LEU A 84 12.87 -4.38 -1.79
N ASN A 85 14.09 -3.94 -2.11
CA ASN A 85 14.40 -3.38 -3.43
C ASN A 85 14.18 -4.41 -4.55
N GLU A 86 14.59 -5.67 -4.34
CA GLU A 86 14.32 -6.77 -5.26
C GLU A 86 12.83 -7.02 -5.47
N LEU A 87 12.02 -7.05 -4.40
CA LEU A 87 10.57 -7.23 -4.49
C LEU A 87 9.88 -6.11 -5.26
N VAL A 88 10.22 -4.85 -4.97
CA VAL A 88 9.62 -3.68 -5.66
C VAL A 88 9.98 -3.72 -7.15
N ARG A 89 11.24 -4.04 -7.46
CA ARG A 89 11.72 -4.19 -8.85
C ARG A 89 11.03 -5.33 -9.59
N GLY A 90 10.88 -6.48 -8.94
CA GLY A 90 10.24 -7.67 -9.49
C GLY A 90 8.72 -7.55 -9.63
N THR A 91 8.10 -6.58 -8.94
CA THR A 91 6.66 -6.35 -9.03
C THR A 91 6.31 -5.73 -10.40
N PRO A 92 5.48 -6.39 -11.24
CA PRO A 92 5.17 -5.89 -12.57
C PRO A 92 4.60 -4.47 -12.53
N TRP A 93 5.00 -3.61 -13.47
CA TRP A 93 4.53 -2.23 -13.56
C TRP A 93 3.00 -2.13 -13.65
N ARG A 94 2.36 -3.07 -14.37
CA ARG A 94 0.90 -3.17 -14.51
C ARG A 94 0.17 -3.53 -13.22
N CYS A 95 0.88 -3.98 -12.18
CA CYS A 95 0.28 -4.28 -10.89
C CYS A 95 0.05 -2.97 -10.13
N GLN A 96 -1.11 -2.84 -9.48
CA GLN A 96 -1.29 -1.81 -8.48
C GLN A 96 -0.45 -2.16 -7.26
N LEU A 97 0.76 -1.57 -7.18
CA LEU A 97 1.68 -1.76 -6.07
C LEU A 97 1.30 -0.86 -4.89
N VAL A 98 1.19 -1.49 -3.73
CA VAL A 98 1.05 -0.87 -2.41
C VAL A 98 2.15 -1.44 -1.54
N LEU A 99 3.04 -0.59 -1.07
CA LEU A 99 4.11 -0.95 -0.15
C LEU A 99 3.80 -0.25 1.18
N ALA A 100 3.61 -1.00 2.25
CA ALA A 100 3.16 -0.41 3.50
C ALA A 100 3.66 -1.13 4.75
N GLY A 101 3.94 -0.36 5.79
CA GLY A 101 4.36 -0.88 7.09
C GLY A 101 5.37 0.00 7.78
N ASP A 102 6.06 -0.59 8.76
CA ASP A 102 7.07 0.07 9.59
C ASP A 102 8.46 -0.09 8.95
N PHE A 103 9.06 1.03 8.59
CA PHE A 103 10.39 1.09 8.00
C PHE A 103 11.49 1.34 9.03
N ASN A 104 11.15 1.62 10.30
CA ASN A 104 12.06 2.05 11.36
C ASN A 104 13.07 3.11 10.85
N THR A 105 12.60 3.98 9.96
CA THR A 105 13.39 4.93 9.17
C THR A 105 12.46 6.06 8.71
N PRO A 106 12.73 7.33 9.04
CA PRO A 106 11.96 8.44 8.51
C PRO A 106 12.36 8.78 7.08
N CYS A 107 11.45 9.39 6.33
CA CYS A 107 11.72 9.97 5.01
C CYS A 107 12.26 11.41 5.12
N GLN A 108 12.74 11.94 4.00
CA GLN A 108 13.00 13.37 3.81
C GLN A 108 12.05 13.92 2.73
N GLU A 109 11.67 15.20 2.86
CA GLU A 109 10.90 15.91 1.85
C GLU A 109 11.63 15.84 0.51
N GLN A 110 10.92 15.45 -0.54
CA GLN A 110 11.50 15.31 -1.87
C GLN A 110 10.42 15.28 -2.94
N ALA A 111 10.13 16.42 -3.55
CA ALA A 111 9.17 16.49 -4.64
C ALA A 111 9.62 15.67 -5.87
N PRO A 112 8.69 15.04 -6.62
CA PRO A 112 7.25 14.93 -6.38
C PRO A 112 6.85 13.72 -5.51
N HIS A 113 7.81 13.02 -4.90
CA HIS A 113 7.63 11.71 -4.28
C HIS A 113 7.22 11.75 -2.80
N VAL A 114 7.78 12.69 -2.06
CA VAL A 114 7.55 12.87 -0.62
C VAL A 114 7.15 14.31 -0.37
N GLY A 115 5.99 14.49 0.25
CA GLY A 115 5.41 15.80 0.53
C GLY A 115 6.08 16.51 1.71
N THR A 116 5.68 17.77 1.91
CA THR A 116 6.24 18.67 2.92
C THR A 116 5.67 18.45 4.33
N GLY A 117 4.65 17.59 4.44
CA GLY A 117 3.89 17.30 5.66
C GLY A 117 4.55 16.31 6.62
N LEU A 118 5.85 16.07 6.50
CA LEU A 118 6.58 15.14 7.37
C LEU A 118 6.64 15.62 8.82
N ALA A 119 6.74 14.67 9.76
CA ALA A 119 7.01 14.99 11.16
C ALA A 119 8.37 15.68 11.28
N SER A 120 8.46 16.71 12.12
CA SER A 120 9.74 17.35 12.42
C SER A 120 10.68 16.30 13.02
N VAL A 121 11.85 16.12 12.40
CA VAL A 121 12.90 15.29 12.99
C VAL A 121 13.46 16.07 14.17
N THR A 122 13.09 15.69 15.38
CA THR A 122 13.70 16.25 16.59
C THR A 122 15.11 15.70 16.71
N GLY A 123 16.11 16.57 16.51
CA GLY A 123 17.53 16.23 16.55
C GLY A 123 18.16 16.21 15.15
N ALA A 124 19.26 16.93 14.99
CA ALA A 124 20.00 17.12 13.72
C ALA A 124 20.70 15.84 13.20
N VAL A 125 20.39 14.66 13.74
CA VAL A 125 21.05 13.41 13.36
C VAL A 125 20.28 12.78 12.21
N ARG A 126 20.89 12.82 11.01
CA ARG A 126 20.45 12.00 9.89
C ARG A 126 20.37 10.54 10.34
N GLN A 127 19.18 9.96 10.23
CA GLN A 127 18.98 8.54 10.49
C GLN A 127 19.74 7.72 9.46
N LYS A 128 20.49 6.70 9.91
CA LYS A 128 21.45 5.94 9.08
C LYS A 128 20.86 5.44 7.76
N ASP A 129 19.59 5.02 7.79
CA ASP A 129 18.92 4.40 6.64
C ASP A 129 18.04 5.37 5.83
N GLN A 130 17.95 6.64 6.21
CA GLN A 130 17.09 7.61 5.51
C GLN A 130 17.42 7.66 4.02
N HIS A 131 18.71 7.61 3.66
CA HIS A 131 19.16 7.60 2.27
C HIS A 131 18.66 6.37 1.48
N ARG A 132 18.57 5.20 2.13
CA ARG A 132 18.11 3.95 1.51
C ARG A 132 16.63 4.02 1.17
N LEU A 133 15.83 4.52 2.11
CA LEU A 133 14.40 4.73 1.88
C LEU A 133 14.16 5.76 0.78
N GLN A 134 14.91 6.87 0.77
CA GLN A 134 14.82 7.86 -0.31
C GLN A 134 15.21 7.28 -1.66
N GLN A 135 16.32 6.54 -1.76
CA GLN A 135 16.72 5.88 -3.00
C GLN A 135 15.66 4.91 -3.50
N LEU A 136 15.10 4.06 -2.62
CA LEU A 136 14.02 3.14 -2.99
C LEU A 136 12.82 3.89 -3.58
N ILE A 137 12.41 4.99 -2.94
CA ILE A 137 11.28 5.82 -3.37
C ILE A 137 11.53 6.40 -4.77
N VAL A 138 12.70 6.98 -4.98
CA VAL A 138 13.05 7.65 -6.24
C VAL A 138 13.24 6.65 -7.37
N SER A 139 14.08 5.62 -7.15
CA SER A 139 14.45 4.66 -8.18
C SER A 139 13.26 3.86 -8.71
N HIS A 140 12.21 3.68 -7.89
CA HIS A 140 10.98 2.98 -8.30
C HIS A 140 9.80 3.90 -8.58
N ASN A 141 10.02 5.21 -8.63
CA ASN A 141 9.00 6.23 -8.84
C ASN A 141 7.78 6.04 -7.92
N LEU A 142 8.06 5.89 -6.62
CA LEU A 142 7.04 5.74 -5.58
C LEU A 142 6.65 7.10 -5.01
N VAL A 143 5.48 7.15 -4.38
CA VAL A 143 4.97 8.33 -3.67
C VAL A 143 4.58 7.90 -2.26
N ALA A 144 5.07 8.64 -1.25
CA ALA A 144 4.71 8.47 0.15
C ALA A 144 3.38 9.18 0.43
N LEU A 145 2.32 8.40 0.62
CA LEU A 145 0.96 8.91 0.65
C LEU A 145 0.66 9.73 1.91
N ASN A 146 1.20 9.34 3.07
CA ASN A 146 0.96 9.99 4.36
C ASN A 146 1.94 11.15 4.64
N THR A 147 2.39 11.86 3.61
CA THR A 147 3.42 12.93 3.73
C THR A 147 2.96 14.29 3.18
N TRP A 148 1.71 14.41 2.74
CA TRP A 148 1.19 15.64 2.11
C TRP A 148 0.27 16.46 3.02
N GLY A 149 -0.06 15.93 4.20
CA GLY A 149 -0.96 16.56 5.16
C GLY A 149 -0.27 17.58 6.07
N ARG A 150 -0.95 17.97 7.15
CA ARG A 150 -0.39 18.85 8.19
C ARG A 150 0.65 18.11 9.03
N ARG A 151 1.82 18.71 9.24
CA ARG A 151 2.92 18.17 10.05
C ARG A 151 2.54 17.79 11.49
N SER A 152 1.56 18.47 12.09
CA SER A 152 1.12 18.16 13.46
C SER A 152 0.47 16.77 13.61
N TYR A 153 0.01 16.17 12.50
CA TYR A 153 -0.68 14.88 12.46
C TYR A 153 0.11 13.78 11.76
N SER A 154 1.37 14.02 11.42
CA SER A 154 2.17 13.11 10.58
C SER A 154 2.94 12.04 11.37
N HIS A 155 3.07 12.19 12.70
CA HIS A 155 3.71 11.18 13.54
C HIS A 155 2.91 9.88 13.50
N THR A 156 3.61 8.78 13.28
CA THR A 156 3.04 7.42 13.22
C THR A 156 3.49 6.56 14.38
N TYR A 157 4.50 6.99 15.12
CA TYR A 157 4.99 6.31 16.31
C TYR A 157 5.18 7.30 17.47
N GLN A 158 4.83 6.88 18.68
CA GLN A 158 5.07 7.63 19.90
C GLN A 158 5.65 6.73 20.99
N PHE A 159 6.61 7.28 21.74
CA PHE A 159 7.15 6.73 22.96
C PHE A 159 7.11 7.77 24.08
N ASP A 160 6.49 7.40 25.20
CA ASP A 160 6.41 8.22 26.41
C ASP A 160 7.54 7.80 27.37
N HIS A 161 8.37 8.74 27.80
CA HIS A 161 9.42 8.53 28.80
C HIS A 161 9.39 9.64 29.85
N ALA A 162 10.14 9.48 30.95
CA ALA A 162 10.13 10.43 32.07
C ALA A 162 10.49 11.87 31.67
N GLY A 163 11.22 12.06 30.57
CA GLY A 163 11.62 13.36 30.00
C GLY A 163 10.67 13.94 28.96
N GLY A 164 9.54 13.29 28.66
CA GLY A 164 8.53 13.80 27.73
C GLY A 164 8.08 12.80 26.67
N GLN A 165 7.47 13.32 25.60
CA GLN A 165 6.97 12.52 24.49
C GLN A 165 7.92 12.60 23.30
N HIS A 166 8.39 11.44 22.83
CA HIS A 166 9.13 11.33 21.58
C HIS A 166 8.19 10.84 20.48
N ARG A 167 8.12 11.57 19.36
CA ARG A 167 7.23 11.27 18.23
C ARG A 167 8.04 11.19 16.95
N THR A 168 7.79 10.15 16.16
CA THR A 168 8.45 9.96 14.86
C THR A 168 7.45 9.54 13.79
N GLN A 169 7.86 9.66 12.53
CA GLN A 169 7.14 9.14 11.39
C GLN A 169 8.02 8.10 10.70
N ILE A 170 7.72 6.83 10.96
CA ILE A 170 8.48 5.67 10.47
C ILE A 170 7.60 4.64 9.76
N ASP A 171 6.28 4.84 9.81
CA ASP A 171 5.30 4.03 9.10
C ASP A 171 4.86 4.79 7.84
N PHE A 172 4.88 4.11 6.70
CA PHE A 172 4.50 4.73 5.43
C PHE A 172 3.59 3.83 4.62
N ILE A 173 2.72 4.46 3.82
CA ILE A 173 2.06 3.81 2.70
C ILE A 173 2.64 4.44 1.43
N LEU A 174 3.22 3.60 0.58
CA LEU A 174 3.87 3.94 -0.66
C LEU A 174 3.10 3.29 -1.82
N CYS A 175 2.94 4.01 -2.93
CA CYS A 175 2.45 3.44 -4.18
C CYS A 175 3.26 4.00 -5.35
N ARG A 176 3.12 3.42 -6.55
CA ARG A 176 3.68 4.03 -7.76
C ARG A 176 3.05 5.41 -8.00
N ALA A 177 3.82 6.37 -8.52
CA ALA A 177 3.39 7.75 -8.66
C ALA A 177 2.08 7.92 -9.44
N HIS A 178 1.86 7.11 -10.49
CA HIS A 178 0.63 7.15 -11.28
C HIS A 178 -0.62 6.64 -10.54
N HIS A 179 -0.46 5.96 -9.39
CA HIS A 179 -1.56 5.60 -8.49
C HIS A 179 -1.77 6.63 -7.36
N GLY A 180 -0.83 7.57 -7.18
CA GLY A 180 -0.81 8.55 -6.09
C GLY A 180 -1.62 9.81 -6.39
N ASP A 181 -2.93 9.65 -6.58
CA ASP A 181 -3.85 10.77 -6.81
C ASP A 181 -4.03 11.67 -5.56
N PRO A 182 -4.68 12.84 -5.67
CA PRO A 182 -4.90 13.73 -4.53
C PRO A 182 -5.64 13.09 -3.34
N LEU A 183 -6.53 12.12 -3.59
CA LEU A 183 -7.25 11.43 -2.51
C LEU A 183 -6.35 10.40 -1.82
N ALA A 184 -5.49 9.70 -2.56
CA ALA A 184 -4.47 8.82 -2.01
C ALA A 184 -3.46 9.59 -1.14
N LYS A 185 -3.05 10.78 -1.58
CA LYS A 185 -2.19 11.71 -0.82
C LYS A 185 -2.87 12.31 0.42
N GLY A 186 -4.17 12.06 0.62
CA GLY A 186 -4.90 12.36 1.85
C GLY A 186 -4.74 11.31 2.95
N ALA A 187 -3.83 10.34 2.77
CA ALA A 187 -3.54 9.32 3.77
C ALA A 187 -3.07 9.94 5.09
N ARG A 188 -3.55 9.41 6.20
CA ARG A 188 -3.34 9.99 7.53
C ARG A 188 -3.42 8.94 8.62
N THR A 189 -2.84 9.27 9.77
CA THR A 189 -3.04 8.47 10.97
C THR A 189 -4.48 8.55 11.47
N ILE A 190 -4.96 7.47 12.07
CA ILE A 190 -6.28 7.39 12.70
C ILE A 190 -6.12 6.90 14.14
N ARG A 191 -7.06 7.33 15.00
CA ARG A 191 -7.24 6.70 16.31
C ARG A 191 -8.02 5.42 16.12
N ALA A 192 -7.52 4.32 16.70
CA ALA A 192 -8.19 3.04 16.68
C ALA A 192 -8.29 2.51 18.12
N PRO A 193 -9.39 1.81 18.47
CA PRO A 193 -9.65 1.41 19.86
C PRO A 193 -8.67 0.37 20.41
N PHE A 194 -7.85 -0.24 19.55
CA PHE A 194 -6.82 -1.21 19.93
C PHE A 194 -5.44 -0.59 20.14
N VAL A 195 -5.27 0.72 19.87
CA VAL A 195 -4.01 1.42 20.12
C VAL A 195 -3.98 1.83 21.59
N PRO A 196 -2.97 1.42 22.39
CA PRO A 196 -2.88 1.82 23.80
C PRO A 196 -2.78 3.34 23.97
N ASP A 197 -3.32 3.87 25.07
CA ASP A 197 -3.22 5.31 25.36
C ASP A 197 -1.82 5.75 25.83
N LYS A 198 -1.03 4.80 26.36
CA LYS A 198 0.30 5.04 26.96
C LYS A 198 1.35 4.08 26.41
N GLY A 199 2.61 4.50 26.49
CA GLY A 199 3.77 3.67 26.16
C GLY A 199 4.16 3.73 24.68
N MET A 200 4.97 2.76 24.24
CA MET A 200 5.42 2.62 22.85
C MET A 200 4.25 2.19 21.98
N ARG A 201 3.90 2.98 20.96
CA ARG A 201 2.74 2.69 20.11
C ARG A 201 2.88 3.24 18.71
N HIS A 202 2.33 2.48 17.76
CA HIS A 202 2.13 2.90 16.39
C HIS A 202 0.68 3.32 16.17
N PHE A 203 0.48 4.36 15.36
CA PHE A 203 -0.81 4.84 14.94
C PHE A 203 -1.13 4.27 13.55
N PRO A 204 -2.26 3.56 13.37
CA PRO A 204 -2.66 3.05 12.08
C PRO A 204 -2.81 4.18 11.06
N ILE A 205 -2.37 3.94 9.82
CA ILE A 205 -2.55 4.86 8.70
C ILE A 205 -3.75 4.37 7.87
N LEU A 206 -4.64 5.29 7.51
CA LEU A 206 -5.73 5.06 6.56
C LEU A 206 -5.38 5.75 5.25
N ALA A 207 -5.49 5.01 4.14
CA ALA A 207 -5.34 5.50 2.78
C ALA A 207 -6.45 4.97 1.88
N SER A 208 -6.74 5.72 0.83
CA SER A 208 -7.64 5.30 -0.24
C SER A 208 -6.91 5.31 -1.57
N LEU A 209 -6.86 4.17 -2.26
CA LEU A 209 -6.28 4.07 -3.59
C LEU A 209 -7.37 3.85 -4.63
N PRO A 210 -7.21 4.36 -5.86
CA PRO A 210 -8.14 4.09 -6.94
C PRO A 210 -8.23 2.58 -7.17
N LYS A 211 -9.43 2.06 -7.44
CA LYS A 211 -9.61 0.66 -7.83
C LYS A 211 -8.76 0.36 -9.08
N PRO A 212 -8.12 -0.82 -9.16
CA PRO A 212 -7.42 -1.23 -10.36
C PRO A 212 -8.35 -1.09 -11.57
N GLN A 213 -7.93 -0.32 -12.57
CA GLN A 213 -8.61 -0.27 -13.86
C GLN A 213 -7.70 -0.83 -14.94
N PRO A 214 -8.21 -1.64 -15.88
CA PRO A 214 -7.42 -2.08 -17.02
C PRO A 214 -6.95 -0.83 -17.80
N PRO A 215 -5.78 -0.89 -18.46
CA PRO A 215 -5.35 0.18 -19.34
C PRO A 215 -6.50 0.52 -20.29
N ARG A 216 -6.82 1.81 -20.46
CA ARG A 216 -7.70 2.23 -21.56
C ARG A 216 -7.03 1.73 -22.84
N GLN A 217 -7.68 0.83 -23.56
CA GLN A 217 -7.24 0.46 -24.90
C GLN A 217 -7.04 1.75 -25.68
N SER A 218 -5.82 1.99 -26.16
CA SER A 218 -5.59 3.07 -27.11
C SER A 218 -6.54 2.87 -28.27
N ARG A 219 -7.31 3.90 -28.64
CA ARG A 219 -8.14 3.88 -29.86
C ARG A 219 -7.34 3.64 -31.13
N ALA A 220 -6.00 3.65 -31.06
CA ALA A 220 -5.10 3.17 -32.10
C ALA A 220 -5.30 1.65 -32.31
N GLY A 221 -6.29 1.29 -33.12
CA GLY A 221 -6.61 -0.09 -33.48
C GLY A 221 -8.09 -0.45 -33.44
N GLN A 222 -8.96 0.41 -32.90
CA GLN A 222 -10.40 0.26 -33.14
C GLN A 222 -10.67 0.80 -34.54
N SER A 223 -10.91 -0.09 -35.52
CA SER A 223 -11.61 0.29 -36.73
C SER A 223 -12.86 1.04 -36.29
N SER A 224 -12.94 2.33 -36.60
CA SER A 224 -14.08 3.16 -36.25
C SER A 224 -15.24 2.77 -37.15
N VAL A 225 -15.87 1.63 -36.88
CA VAL A 225 -17.22 1.38 -37.35
C VAL A 225 -18.04 2.47 -36.67
N GLY A 226 -18.51 3.43 -37.45
CA GLY A 226 -19.17 4.61 -36.93
C GLY A 226 -20.41 4.19 -36.13
N ALA A 227 -20.79 4.95 -35.11
CA ALA A 227 -22.02 4.67 -34.36
C ALA A 227 -23.24 4.51 -35.28
N LYS A 228 -23.25 5.18 -36.44
CA LYS A 228 -24.24 4.99 -37.52
C LYS A 228 -24.22 3.60 -38.16
N GLU A 229 -23.05 3.06 -38.48
CA GLU A 229 -22.91 1.73 -39.10
C GLU A 229 -23.28 0.62 -38.12
N VAL A 230 -22.88 0.76 -36.85
CA VAL A 230 -23.31 -0.16 -35.78
C VAL A 230 -24.83 -0.11 -35.63
N MET A 231 -25.43 1.08 -35.65
CA MET A 231 -26.88 1.24 -35.54
C MET A 231 -27.61 0.67 -36.78
N GLN A 232 -27.09 0.87 -38.00
CA GLN A 232 -27.65 0.26 -39.21
C GLN A 232 -27.56 -1.27 -39.18
N HIS A 233 -26.44 -1.82 -38.70
CA HIS A 233 -26.26 -3.26 -38.58
C HIS A 233 -27.20 -3.87 -37.53
N LEU A 234 -27.38 -3.20 -36.39
CA LEU A 234 -28.31 -3.62 -35.34
C LEU A 234 -29.79 -3.46 -35.76
N GLN A 235 -30.11 -2.48 -36.61
CA GLN A 235 -31.44 -2.36 -37.21
C GLN A 235 -31.77 -3.52 -38.15
N GLY A 236 -30.76 -4.09 -38.82
CA GLY A 236 -30.92 -5.30 -39.64
C GLY A 236 -30.97 -6.62 -38.85
N GLN A 237 -30.67 -6.59 -37.54
CA GLN A 237 -30.55 -7.78 -36.69
C GLN A 237 -31.12 -7.53 -35.27
N PRO A 238 -32.45 -7.44 -35.13
CA PRO A 238 -33.11 -7.02 -33.89
C PRO A 238 -32.84 -7.93 -32.67
N ASP A 239 -32.63 -9.23 -32.89
CA ASP A 239 -32.35 -10.19 -31.80
C ASP A 239 -30.99 -9.94 -31.12
N LEU A 240 -29.99 -9.49 -31.89
CA LEU A 240 -28.66 -9.14 -31.37
C LEU A 240 -28.69 -7.87 -30.51
N ALA A 241 -29.51 -6.89 -30.88
CA ALA A 241 -29.69 -5.66 -30.11
C ALA A 241 -30.29 -5.95 -28.72
N VAL A 242 -31.29 -6.83 -28.65
CA VAL A 242 -31.92 -7.24 -27.38
C VAL A 242 -30.93 -8.00 -26.48
N GLY A 243 -30.11 -8.88 -27.07
CA GLY A 243 -29.06 -9.61 -26.34
C GLY A 243 -28.00 -8.69 -25.73
N LEU A 244 -27.55 -7.68 -26.48
CA LEU A 244 -26.52 -6.73 -26.05
C LEU A 244 -27.00 -5.85 -24.90
N VAL A 245 -28.24 -5.36 -24.99
CA VAL A 245 -28.87 -4.54 -23.93
C VAL A 245 -28.96 -5.35 -22.63
N ARG A 246 -29.39 -6.62 -22.68
CA ARG A 246 -29.46 -7.49 -21.50
C ARG A 246 -28.10 -7.69 -20.81
N GLN A 247 -27.02 -7.86 -21.58
CA GLN A 247 -25.67 -8.01 -21.03
C GLN A 247 -25.15 -6.72 -20.37
N LEU A 248 -25.41 -5.56 -20.96
CA LEU A 248 -25.01 -4.26 -20.40
C LEU A 248 -25.75 -3.94 -19.10
N TRP A 249 -27.04 -4.32 -19.01
CA TRP A 249 -27.82 -4.20 -17.77
C TRP A 249 -27.36 -5.14 -16.66
N ALA A 250 -26.83 -6.33 -16.99
CA ALA A 250 -26.25 -7.25 -16.02
C ALA A 250 -24.94 -6.70 -15.43
N LEU A 251 -24.09 -6.08 -16.26
CA LEU A 251 -22.81 -5.49 -15.83
C LEU A 251 -22.97 -4.25 -14.95
N ARG A 252 -24.07 -3.50 -15.10
CA ARG A 252 -24.32 -2.26 -14.34
C ARG A 252 -24.72 -2.50 -12.88
N ARG A 253 -25.21 -3.70 -12.52
CA ARG A 253 -25.65 -4.05 -11.15
C ARG A 253 -24.51 -4.40 -10.18
N GLN A 254 -23.27 -4.57 -10.64
CA GLN A 254 -22.13 -5.03 -9.82
C GLN A 254 -21.33 -3.93 -9.09
N ARG A 255 -21.81 -2.68 -9.02
CA ARG A 255 -21.09 -1.58 -8.34
C ARG A 255 -21.77 -1.16 -7.04
N PHE A 256 -21.32 -1.71 -5.91
CA PHE A 256 -21.47 -1.08 -4.59
C PHE A 256 -20.11 -1.08 -3.87
N GLY A 257 -19.71 0.11 -3.40
CA GLY A 257 -18.46 0.36 -2.69
C GLY A 257 -18.57 -0.01 -1.21
N ILE A 258 -17.45 -0.43 -0.61
CA ILE A 258 -17.34 -0.71 0.83
C ILE A 258 -15.95 -0.28 1.32
N SER A 259 -15.93 0.38 2.47
CA SER A 259 -14.78 0.78 3.30
C SER A 259 -14.86 0.05 4.65
N LEU A 260 -13.75 -0.50 5.20
CA LEU A 260 -13.35 -0.47 6.64
C LEU A 260 -12.17 -1.39 7.06
N GLN A 261 -11.75 -1.18 8.33
CA GLN A 261 -10.49 -1.36 9.13
C GLN A 261 -9.69 -2.69 9.03
N VAL A 262 -8.32 -2.76 9.05
CA VAL A 262 -7.27 -2.54 10.11
C VAL A 262 -5.86 -2.32 9.48
N ALA A 263 -4.97 -1.53 10.13
CA ALA A 263 -3.52 -1.27 9.90
C ALA A 263 -2.84 -1.63 8.55
N PRO A 264 -1.95 -0.75 8.06
CA PRO A 264 -2.35 0.31 7.12
C PRO A 264 -3.62 -0.08 6.36
N LEU A 265 -4.66 0.67 6.66
CA LEU A 265 -5.94 0.50 6.05
C LEU A 265 -5.94 1.01 4.64
N LEU A 266 -5.98 0.09 3.69
CA LEU A 266 -6.17 0.42 2.30
C LEU A 266 -7.62 0.19 1.89
N CYS A 267 -8.35 1.27 1.67
CA CYS A 267 -9.65 1.22 1.00
C CYS A 267 -9.44 1.38 -0.50
N LEU A 268 -9.89 0.41 -1.29
CA LEU A 268 -9.96 0.58 -2.74
C LEU A 268 -11.29 1.26 -3.09
N ARG A 269 -11.23 2.34 -3.87
CA ARG A 269 -12.40 3.14 -4.28
C ARG A 269 -12.68 3.02 -5.77
#